data_AF-A0A3C0Z0G4-F1
#
_entry.id   AF-A0A3C0Z0G4-F1
#
_cell.length_a   1.000
_cell.length_b   1.000
_cell.length_c   1.000
_cell.angle_alpha   90.00
_cell.angle_beta   90.00
_cell.angle_gamma   90.00
#
_symmetry.space_group_name_H-M   'P 1'
#
loop_
_entity.id
_entity.type
_entity.pdbx_description
1 polymer ?
#
loop_
_entity_poly.entity_id
_entity_poly.type
_entity_poly.pdbx_seq_one_letter_code
_entity_poly.pdbx_strand_id
1 'polypeptide(L)'
;MKAILCRLGIHNGPWIYAVEHVCVQSRECGRCGSVHVRTKHQHEWRYIREGACKQVKNCGRCDAAKGERTRHEWGATYDVAGDKEAHDCQRCGKVEKWTVSDGD
;
A
#
# COMPACT_ATOMS: atom_id res chain seq x y z
N MET A 1 -13.48 21.73 -32.06
CA MET A 1 -12.33 21.76 -31.13
C MET A 1 -11.96 20.37 -30.57
N LYS A 2 -11.62 19.37 -31.41
CA LYS A 2 -11.36 17.98 -30.94
C LYS A 2 -9.88 17.54 -31.00
N ALA A 3 -9.03 18.22 -31.77
CA ALA A 3 -7.62 17.84 -32.01
C ALA A 3 -6.58 18.59 -31.16
N ILE A 4 -6.89 19.78 -30.61
CA ILE A 4 -5.91 20.63 -29.91
C ILE A 4 -5.37 19.94 -28.64
N LEU A 5 -6.25 19.34 -27.83
CA LEU A 5 -5.83 18.62 -26.62
C LEU A 5 -4.92 17.41 -26.92
N CYS A 6 -5.19 16.71 -28.03
CA CYS A 6 -4.33 15.60 -28.46
C CYS A 6 -2.94 16.09 -28.88
N ARG A 7 -2.85 17.26 -29.54
CA ARG A 7 -1.56 17.90 -29.90
C ARG A 7 -0.76 18.34 -28.66
N LEU A 8 -1.43 18.60 -27.54
CA LEU A 8 -0.82 18.91 -26.25
C LEU A 8 -0.52 17.66 -25.40
N GLY A 9 -0.68 16.45 -25.95
CA GLY A 9 -0.45 15.18 -25.23
C GLY A 9 -1.55 14.78 -24.25
N ILE A 10 -2.68 15.49 -24.22
CA ILE A 10 -3.82 15.22 -23.34
C ILE A 10 -4.79 14.30 -24.06
N HIS A 11 -4.62 13.00 -23.84
CA HIS A 11 -5.46 11.95 -24.41
C HIS A 11 -6.50 11.42 -23.41
N ASN A 12 -7.68 11.09 -23.93
CA ASN A 12 -8.78 10.46 -23.18
C ASN A 12 -8.79 8.93 -23.35
N GLY A 13 -9.77 8.27 -22.73
CA GLY A 13 -9.93 6.81 -22.76
C GLY A 13 -9.47 6.15 -21.47
N PRO A 14 -10.10 5.03 -21.07
CA PRO A 14 -9.72 4.31 -19.87
C PRO A 14 -8.37 3.62 -20.06
N TRP A 15 -7.56 3.62 -19.00
CA TRP A 15 -6.39 2.75 -18.94
C TRP A 15 -6.82 1.35 -18.53
N ILE A 16 -6.49 0.36 -19.35
CA ILE A 16 -6.79 -1.05 -19.09
C ILE A 16 -5.50 -1.84 -18.95
N TYR A 17 -5.51 -2.87 -18.10
CA TYR A 17 -4.45 -3.87 -18.13
C TYR A 17 -4.80 -4.91 -19.19
N ALA A 18 -4.00 -4.99 -20.24
CA ALA A 18 -4.29 -5.86 -21.38
C ALA A 18 -3.91 -7.33 -21.11
N VAL A 19 -2.99 -7.58 -20.18
CA VAL A 19 -2.43 -8.91 -19.92
C VAL A 19 -2.44 -9.19 -18.42
N GLU A 20 -2.91 -10.37 -18.04
CA GLU A 20 -2.89 -10.85 -16.66
C GLU A 20 -1.46 -10.97 -16.15
N HIS A 21 -1.26 -10.76 -14.85
CA HIS A 21 0.05 -10.76 -14.20
C HIS A 21 1.11 -9.76 -14.73
N VAL A 22 0.76 -8.93 -15.72
CA VAL A 22 1.63 -7.90 -16.27
C VAL A 22 1.12 -6.51 -15.85
N CYS A 23 2.05 -5.59 -15.57
CA CYS A 23 1.75 -4.24 -15.11
C CYS A 23 1.67 -3.20 -16.24
N VAL A 24 1.69 -3.65 -17.50
CA VAL A 24 1.52 -2.77 -18.65
C VAL A 24 0.04 -2.44 -18.81
N GLN A 25 -0.25 -1.14 -18.85
CA GLN A 25 -1.54 -0.62 -19.25
C GLN A 25 -1.46 -0.01 -20.63
N SER A 26 -2.52 -0.18 -21.40
CA SER A 26 -2.75 0.54 -22.63
C SER A 26 -4.03 1.37 -22.54
N ARG A 27 -4.10 2.42 -23.36
CA ARG A 27 -5.36 3.11 -23.66
C ARG A 27 -5.35 3.51 -25.12
N GLU A 28 -6.52 3.48 -25.72
CA GLU A 28 -6.76 4.08 -27.03
C GLU A 28 -7.46 5.43 -26.83
N CYS A 29 -6.94 6.48 -27.47
CA CYS A 29 -7.58 7.78 -27.43
C CYS A 29 -8.81 7.78 -28.34
N GLY A 30 -10.01 7.83 -27.75
CA GLY A 30 -11.27 7.89 -28.50
C GLY A 30 -11.48 9.15 -29.36
N ARG A 31 -10.48 10.04 -29.45
CA ARG A 31 -10.49 11.23 -30.33
C ARG A 31 -9.57 11.12 -31.53
N CYS A 32 -8.38 10.53 -31.36
CA CYS A 32 -7.35 10.48 -32.41
C CYS A 32 -6.88 9.06 -32.74
N GLY A 33 -7.40 8.03 -32.07
CA GLY A 33 -7.03 6.62 -32.28
C GLY A 33 -5.63 6.26 -31.80
N SER A 34 -4.83 7.21 -31.32
CA SER A 34 -3.48 6.93 -30.84
C SER A 34 -3.51 6.00 -29.61
N VAL A 35 -2.69 4.97 -29.65
CA VAL A 35 -2.48 4.04 -28.54
C VAL A 35 -1.34 4.53 -27.67
N HIS A 36 -1.57 4.54 -26.36
CA HIS A 36 -0.59 4.92 -25.35
C HIS A 36 -0.35 3.75 -24.42
N VAL A 37 0.90 3.54 -24.00
CA VAL A 37 1.28 2.49 -23.06
C VAL A 37 1.98 3.09 -21.84
N ARG A 38 1.81 2.45 -20.69
CA ARG A 38 2.56 2.77 -19.47
C ARG A 38 2.70 1.55 -18.57
N THR A 39 3.71 1.56 -17.71
CA THR A 39 3.80 0.59 -16.60
C THR A 39 3.13 1.18 -15.36
N LYS A 40 2.14 0.47 -14.82
CA LYS A 40 1.46 0.82 -13.57
C LYS A 40 1.38 -0.40 -12.65
N HIS A 41 2.12 -0.36 -11.55
CA HIS A 41 2.03 -1.38 -10.52
C HIS A 41 0.90 -1.10 -9.53
N GLN A 42 0.34 -2.18 -8.96
CA GLN A 42 -0.64 -2.17 -7.88
C GLN A 42 0.01 -2.73 -6.62
N HIS A 43 0.66 -1.87 -5.84
CA HIS A 43 1.37 -2.29 -4.63
C HIS A 43 0.51 -2.17 -3.39
N GLU A 44 0.48 -3.22 -2.60
CA GLU A 44 -0.26 -3.27 -1.33
C GLU A 44 0.60 -3.88 -0.23
N TRP A 45 0.39 -3.42 1.00
CA TRP A 45 1.05 -3.99 2.17
C TRP A 45 0.25 -5.19 2.66
N ARG A 46 0.91 -6.34 2.82
CA ARG A 46 0.31 -7.55 3.39
C ARG A 46 1.21 -8.13 4.47
N TYR A 47 0.62 -8.66 5.53
CA TYR A 47 1.38 -9.43 6.52
C TYR A 47 1.87 -10.73 5.87
N ILE A 48 3.10 -11.13 6.17
CA ILE A 48 3.72 -12.31 5.54
C ILE A 48 3.05 -13.63 5.96
N ARG A 49 2.46 -13.66 7.15
CA ARG A 49 1.69 -14.78 7.70
C ARG A 49 0.84 -14.31 8.88
N GLU A 50 -0.06 -15.18 9.32
CA GLU A 50 -0.82 -14.99 10.55
C GLU A 50 0.11 -14.83 11.76
N GLY A 51 -0.25 -13.90 12.66
CA GLY A 51 0.55 -13.53 13.83
C GLY A 51 1.85 -12.76 13.58
N ALA A 52 2.32 -12.66 12.33
CA ALA A 52 3.52 -11.88 12.02
C ALA A 52 3.23 -10.37 11.96
N CYS A 53 4.14 -9.56 12.50
CA CYS A 53 4.13 -8.10 12.33
C CYS A 53 4.91 -7.65 11.08
N LYS A 54 5.72 -8.54 10.49
CA LYS A 54 6.42 -8.25 9.24
C LYS A 54 5.42 -8.17 8.09
N GLN A 55 5.49 -7.08 7.33
CA GLN A 55 4.73 -6.84 6.12
C GLN A 55 5.67 -6.74 4.93
N VAL A 56 5.20 -7.24 3.79
CA VAL A 56 5.83 -7.05 2.48
C VAL A 56 4.92 -6.20 1.61
N LYS A 57 5.52 -5.42 0.72
CA LYS A 57 4.83 -4.64 -0.29
C LYS A 57 5.18 -5.20 -1.65
N ASN A 58 4.31 -6.04 -2.18
CA ASN A 58 4.47 -6.61 -3.50
C ASN A 58 3.41 -6.03 -4.44
N CYS A 59 3.70 -6.06 -5.74
CA CYS A 59 2.70 -5.75 -6.74
C CYS A 59 1.71 -6.92 -6.82
N GLY A 60 0.42 -6.72 -6.54
CA GLY A 60 -0.62 -7.75 -6.64
C GLY A 60 -0.94 -8.22 -8.06
N ARG A 61 -0.09 -7.89 -9.04
CA ARG A 61 -0.19 -8.35 -10.44
C ARG A 61 1.03 -9.20 -10.81
N CYS A 62 2.21 -8.61 -10.77
CA CYS A 62 3.46 -9.23 -11.22
C CYS A 62 4.38 -9.69 -10.08
N ASP A 63 3.91 -9.61 -8.84
CA ASP A 63 4.64 -9.96 -7.61
C ASP A 63 5.98 -9.23 -7.38
N ALA A 64 6.29 -8.21 -8.19
CA ALA A 64 7.48 -7.40 -8.03
C ALA A 64 7.52 -6.79 -6.61
N ALA A 65 8.61 -7.06 -5.91
CA ALA A 65 8.84 -6.57 -4.56
C ALA A 65 9.14 -5.07 -4.58
N LYS A 66 8.55 -4.33 -3.64
CA LYS A 66 8.77 -2.89 -3.44
C LYS A 66 9.37 -2.57 -2.07
N GLY A 67 9.17 -3.42 -1.08
CA GLY A 67 9.81 -3.24 0.23
C GLY A 67 9.20 -4.08 1.33
N GLU A 68 9.80 -3.97 2.51
CA GLU A 68 9.37 -4.63 3.73
C GLU A 68 9.31 -3.65 4.89
N ARG A 69 8.48 -3.95 5.90
CA ARG A 69 8.44 -3.20 7.16
C ARG A 69 7.94 -4.09 8.30
N THR A 70 8.20 -3.69 9.54
CA THR A 70 7.51 -4.25 10.71
C THR A 70 6.42 -3.28 11.14
N ARG A 71 5.19 -3.75 11.22
CA ARG A 71 4.04 -2.98 11.73
C ARG A 71 3.33 -3.80 12.79
N HIS A 72 3.37 -3.31 14.02
CA HIS A 72 2.59 -3.86 15.12
C HIS A 72 1.14 -3.35 15.03
N GLU A 73 0.20 -4.21 15.39
CA GLU A 73 -1.17 -3.82 15.75
C GLU A 73 -1.25 -3.89 17.26
N TRP A 74 -1.04 -2.74 17.89
CA TRP A 74 -1.12 -2.62 19.33
C TRP A 74 -2.58 -2.66 19.80
N GLY A 75 -2.83 -3.40 20.87
CA GLY A 75 -4.12 -3.44 21.55
C GLY A 75 -4.35 -2.20 22.41
N ALA A 76 -5.39 -2.26 23.23
CA ALA A 76 -5.64 -1.24 24.24
C ALA A 76 -4.49 -1.22 25.27
N THR A 77 -4.18 -0.03 25.75
CA THR A 77 -3.30 0.17 26.91
C THR A 77 -4.00 -0.34 28.17
N TYR A 78 -3.24 -0.90 29.09
CA TYR A 78 -3.71 -1.32 30.42
C TYR A 78 -2.68 -0.99 31.50
N ASP A 79 -3.19 -0.74 32.71
CA ASP A 79 -2.36 -0.50 33.88
C ASP A 79 -1.58 -1.75 34.29
N VAL A 80 -0.32 -1.54 34.64
CA VAL A 80 0.57 -2.48 35.29
C VAL A 80 0.82 -1.98 36.71
N ALA A 81 1.31 -2.85 37.60
CA ALA A 81 1.61 -2.47 38.98
C ALA A 81 2.49 -1.20 39.07
N GLY A 82 2.02 -0.24 39.86
CA GLY A 82 2.70 1.05 40.07
C GLY A 82 2.28 2.11 39.05
N ASP A 83 3.25 2.89 38.61
CA ASP A 83 3.17 3.99 37.64
C ASP A 83 3.43 3.52 36.20
N LYS A 84 3.06 2.27 35.88
CA LYS A 84 3.42 1.62 34.63
C LYS A 84 2.20 1.28 33.82
N GLU A 85 2.28 1.50 32.53
CA GLU A 85 1.29 1.07 31.56
C GLU A 85 1.93 0.09 30.57
N ALA A 86 1.10 -0.71 29.92
CA ALA A 86 1.51 -1.61 28.87
C ALA A 86 0.47 -1.73 27.76
N HIS A 87 0.92 -2.16 26.59
CA HIS A 87 0.06 -2.63 25.51
C HIS A 87 0.66 -3.87 24.86
N ASP A 88 -0.23 -4.72 24.35
CA ASP A 88 0.15 -5.98 23.73
C ASP A 88 -0.12 -5.92 22.23
N CYS A 89 0.83 -6.38 21.44
CA CYS A 89 0.61 -6.55 20.01
C CYS A 89 -0.37 -7.70 19.78
N GLN A 90 -1.52 -7.41 19.19
CA GLN A 90 -2.58 -8.36 18.87
C GLN A 90 -2.19 -9.39 17.80
N ARG A 91 -1.02 -9.21 17.16
CA ARG A 91 -0.48 -10.17 16.19
C ARG A 91 0.57 -11.08 16.82
N CYS A 92 1.63 -10.51 17.38
CA CYS A 92 2.79 -11.29 17.83
C CYS A 92 2.88 -11.47 19.35
N GLY A 93 1.98 -10.87 20.13
CA GLY A 93 2.01 -10.93 21.59
C GLY A 93 3.17 -10.16 22.24
N LYS A 94 3.94 -9.38 21.47
CA LYS A 94 4.97 -8.49 22.06
C LYS A 94 4.28 -7.53 23.01
N VAL A 95 4.85 -7.37 24.20
CA VAL A 95 4.41 -6.39 25.20
C VAL A 95 5.41 -5.24 25.19
N GLU A 96 4.91 -4.01 25.13
CA GLU A 96 5.71 -2.82 25.45
C GLU A 96 5.14 -2.19 26.70
N LYS A 97 6.05 -1.75 27.60
CA LYS A 97 5.71 -1.17 28.89
C LYS A 97 6.44 0.15 29.04
N TRP A 98 5.79 1.14 29.63
CA TRP A 98 6.38 2.44 29.92
C TRP A 98 5.95 2.93 31.30
N THR A 99 6.74 3.83 31.87
CA THR A 99 6.35 4.57 33.07
C THR A 99 5.55 5.80 32.64
N VAL A 100 4.39 5.99 33.26
CA VAL A 100 3.57 7.19 33.11
C VAL A 100 4.13 8.21 34.09
N SER A 101 4.78 9.26 33.57
CA SER A 101 5.06 10.44 34.37
C SER A 101 3.82 11.31 34.39
N ASP A 102 3.27 11.58 35.58
CA ASP A 102 2.30 12.65 35.78
C ASP A 102 2.96 13.95 35.26
N GLY A 103 2.39 14.53 34.21
CA GLY A 103 2.92 15.75 33.60
C GLY A 103 2.77 16.94 34.55
N ASP A 104 3.83 17.75 34.66
CA ASP A 104 3.82 19.09 35.26
C ASP A 104 2.83 20.04 34.56
#